data_AF-A0A7S3EWK1-F1
#
_entry.id   AF-A0A7S3EWK1-F1
#
_cell.length_a   1.000
_cell.length_b   1.000
_cell.length_c   1.000
_cell.angle_alpha   90.00
_cell.angle_beta   90.00
_cell.angle_gamma   90.00
#
_symmetry.space_group_name_H-M   'P 1'
#
loop_
_entity.id
_entity.type
_entity.pdbx_description
1 polymer ?
#
loop_
_entity_poly.entity_id
_entity_poly.type
_entity_poly.pdbx_seq_one_letter_code
_entity_poly.pdbx_strand_id
1 'polypeptide(L)'
;PPQPAPPPPPPPPPPPQQPPPPAPRVPPPPVPVVDQINARFRNAQLGPNPNLKLRDAGVLVHGIDAQEDPDKPWRVCATTDSHCGFLSDRMSVSLIFKGKGTQAFGGGGGFVLNPDFTRIMCAYGGDGGTRGKLCHPPGLTTSCVPGCKTKDVKGDWCEPLKTQ
;
A
#
# COMPACT_ATOMS: atom_id res chain seq x y z
N PRO A 1 63.95 -41.72 15.25
CA PRO A 1 62.61 -41.11 15.39
C PRO A 1 61.72 -41.48 14.20
N PRO A 2 60.50 -42.03 14.41
CA PRO A 2 59.59 -42.31 13.31
C PRO A 2 59.13 -41.00 12.65
N GLN A 3 59.03 -41.01 11.33
CA GLN A 3 58.64 -39.87 10.52
C GLN A 3 57.18 -39.50 10.80
N PRO A 4 56.82 -38.21 10.92
CA PRO A 4 55.43 -37.79 11.09
C PRO A 4 54.58 -38.23 9.90
N ALA A 5 53.40 -38.77 10.17
CA ALA A 5 52.45 -39.13 9.12
C ALA A 5 52.04 -37.87 8.32
N PRO A 6 51.86 -38.00 6.99
CA PRO A 6 51.39 -36.89 6.18
C PRO A 6 49.99 -36.46 6.60
N PRO A 7 49.67 -35.16 6.48
CA PRO A 7 48.35 -34.65 6.81
C PRO A 7 47.28 -35.27 5.89
N PRO A 8 46.04 -35.46 6.39
CA PRO A 8 44.95 -35.97 5.58
C PRO A 8 44.61 -34.99 4.44
N PRO A 9 44.14 -35.50 3.30
CA PRO A 9 43.70 -34.66 2.19
C PRO A 9 42.50 -33.79 2.60
N PRO A 10 42.37 -32.59 1.99
CA PRO A 10 41.23 -31.72 2.25
C PRO A 10 39.91 -32.36 1.80
N PRO A 11 38.78 -32.05 2.47
CA PRO A 11 37.48 -32.53 2.05
C PRO A 11 37.12 -31.99 0.66
N PRO A 12 36.35 -32.76 -0.14
CA PRO A 12 35.88 -32.30 -1.44
C PRO A 12 34.97 -31.06 -1.29
N PRO A 13 34.97 -30.16 -2.28
CA PRO A 13 34.09 -28.99 -2.26
C PRO A 13 32.62 -29.42 -2.25
N PRO A 14 31.74 -28.65 -1.58
CA PRO A 14 30.31 -28.93 -1.59
C PRO A 14 29.77 -28.85 -3.02
N PRO A 15 28.78 -29.68 -3.38
CA PRO A 15 28.16 -29.62 -4.68
C PRO A 15 27.54 -28.23 -4.95
N PRO A 16 27.48 -27.78 -6.21
CA PRO A 16 26.84 -26.52 -6.57
C PRO A 16 25.40 -26.48 -6.05
N GLN A 17 25.04 -25.42 -5.32
CA GLN A 17 23.65 -25.21 -4.92
C GLN A 17 22.79 -25.02 -6.17
N GLN A 18 21.74 -25.82 -6.29
CA GLN A 18 20.76 -25.62 -7.35
C GLN A 18 20.07 -24.26 -7.17
N PRO A 19 19.79 -23.52 -8.24
CA PRO A 19 19.01 -22.30 -8.14
C PRO A 19 17.64 -22.61 -7.54
N PRO A 20 17.09 -21.71 -6.70
CA PRO A 20 15.77 -21.89 -6.13
C PRO A 20 14.73 -22.05 -7.25
N PRO A 21 13.72 -22.89 -7.07
CA PRO A 21 12.65 -23.04 -8.05
C PRO A 21 11.99 -21.68 -8.32
N PRO A 22 11.62 -21.37 -9.58
CA PRO A 22 10.92 -20.14 -9.89
C PRO A 22 9.63 -20.06 -9.07
N ALA A 23 9.36 -18.89 -8.50
CA ALA A 23 8.16 -18.65 -7.72
C ALA A 23 6.90 -19.10 -8.52
N PRO A 24 5.91 -19.73 -7.87
CA PRO A 24 4.66 -20.10 -8.52
C PRO A 24 4.06 -18.88 -9.19
N ARG A 25 3.78 -18.97 -10.50
CA ARG A 25 3.10 -17.89 -11.23
C ARG A 25 1.70 -17.75 -10.63
N VAL A 26 1.43 -16.60 -10.03
CA VAL A 26 0.07 -16.27 -9.57
C VAL A 26 -0.83 -16.29 -10.82
N PRO A 27 -1.93 -17.07 -10.83
CA PRO A 27 -2.82 -17.10 -11.98
C PRO A 27 -3.33 -15.68 -12.26
N PRO A 28 -3.42 -15.28 -13.54
CA PRO A 28 -3.99 -13.98 -13.87
C PRO A 28 -5.40 -13.89 -13.27
N PRO A 29 -5.81 -12.72 -12.76
CA PRO A 29 -7.18 -12.53 -12.29
C PRO A 29 -8.15 -12.95 -13.40
N PRO A 30 -9.35 -13.45 -13.07
CA PRO A 30 -10.37 -13.71 -14.06
C PRO A 30 -10.51 -12.48 -14.96
N VAL A 31 -10.48 -12.69 -16.28
CA VAL A 31 -10.59 -11.63 -17.31
C VAL A 31 -11.65 -10.55 -16.98
N PRO A 32 -12.82 -10.88 -16.37
CA PRO A 32 -13.79 -9.87 -15.96
C PRO A 32 -13.29 -8.80 -14.98
N VAL A 33 -12.38 -9.14 -14.06
CA VAL A 33 -11.86 -8.19 -13.06
C VAL A 33 -10.91 -7.18 -13.69
N VAL A 34 -10.04 -7.65 -14.61
CA VAL A 34 -9.10 -6.78 -15.32
C VAL A 34 -9.85 -5.78 -16.19
N ASP A 35 -10.90 -6.23 -16.88
CA ASP A 35 -11.74 -5.35 -17.69
C ASP A 35 -12.47 -4.30 -16.85
N GLN A 36 -12.97 -4.68 -15.66
CA GLN A 36 -13.58 -3.73 -14.72
C GLN A 36 -12.58 -2.71 -14.18
N ILE A 37 -11.34 -3.12 -13.86
CA ILE A 37 -10.26 -2.20 -13.46
C ILE A 37 -9.96 -1.22 -14.60
N ASN A 38 -9.77 -1.74 -15.82
CA ASN A 38 -9.48 -0.93 -16.99
C ASN A 38 -10.63 0.04 -17.35
N ALA A 39 -11.88 -0.39 -17.20
CA ALA A 39 -13.05 0.46 -17.39
C ALA A 39 -13.06 1.62 -16.38
N ARG A 40 -12.81 1.35 -15.10
CA ARG A 40 -12.71 2.41 -14.07
C ARG A 40 -11.58 3.40 -14.37
N PHE A 41 -10.42 2.92 -14.80
CA PHE A 41 -9.31 3.79 -15.18
C PHE A 41 -9.66 4.70 -16.36
N ARG A 42 -10.29 4.16 -17.41
CA ARG A 42 -10.61 4.90 -18.65
C ARG A 42 -11.79 5.85 -18.49
N ASN A 43 -12.80 5.46 -17.72
CA ASN A 43 -14.10 6.12 -17.63
C ASN A 43 -14.28 6.88 -16.30
N ALA A 44 -13.18 7.23 -15.63
CA ALA A 44 -13.24 7.97 -14.38
C ALA A 44 -14.01 9.28 -14.55
N GLN A 45 -14.95 9.54 -13.64
CA GLN A 45 -15.72 10.77 -13.56
C GLN A 45 -14.99 11.73 -12.62
N LEU A 46 -14.79 12.97 -13.09
CA LEU A 46 -14.07 14.02 -12.37
C LEU A 46 -14.96 15.25 -12.21
N GLY A 47 -14.72 16.02 -11.16
CA GLY A 47 -15.39 17.30 -10.91
C GLY A 47 -16.24 17.29 -9.65
N PRO A 48 -16.83 18.45 -9.31
CA PRO A 48 -17.65 18.62 -8.12
C PRO A 48 -19.00 17.90 -8.30
N ASN A 49 -19.04 16.62 -7.94
CA ASN A 49 -20.27 15.84 -7.89
C ASN A 49 -20.43 15.25 -6.47
N PRO A 50 -21.40 15.73 -5.67
CA PRO A 50 -21.59 15.26 -4.30
C PRO A 50 -22.06 13.79 -4.23
N ASN A 51 -22.51 13.22 -5.36
CA ASN A 51 -22.95 11.84 -5.46
C ASN A 51 -21.91 10.93 -6.14
N LEU A 52 -20.70 11.43 -6.41
CA LEU A 52 -19.63 10.64 -7.02
C LEU A 52 -19.26 9.48 -6.08
N LYS A 53 -19.41 8.26 -6.57
CA LYS A 53 -18.99 7.07 -5.85
C LYS A 53 -17.52 6.80 -6.11
N LEU A 54 -16.84 6.21 -5.13
CA LEU A 54 -15.42 5.85 -5.25
C LEU A 54 -15.15 4.93 -6.45
N ARG A 55 -16.10 4.06 -6.79
CA ARG A 55 -16.04 3.17 -7.95
C ARG A 55 -15.97 3.92 -9.28
N ASP A 56 -16.52 5.13 -9.34
CA ASP A 56 -16.59 5.95 -10.55
C ASP A 56 -15.43 6.96 -10.62
N ALA A 57 -14.67 7.14 -9.53
CA ALA A 57 -13.58 8.11 -9.44
C ALA A 57 -12.25 7.64 -10.07
N GLY A 58 -12.13 6.33 -10.37
CA GLY A 58 -10.92 5.72 -10.94
C GLY A 58 -10.52 4.43 -10.23
N VAL A 59 -9.21 4.17 -10.17
CA VAL A 59 -8.65 2.98 -9.53
C VAL A 59 -7.79 3.40 -8.34
N LEU A 60 -8.03 2.82 -7.18
CA LEU A 60 -7.18 2.97 -6.01
C LEU A 60 -6.09 1.92 -6.03
N VAL A 61 -4.84 2.37 -6.01
CA VAL A 61 -3.67 1.51 -5.96
C VAL A 61 -2.84 1.85 -4.73
N HIS A 62 -2.47 0.82 -3.98
CA HIS A 62 -1.47 0.93 -2.93
C HIS A 62 -0.19 0.28 -3.45
N GLY A 63 0.92 1.01 -3.38
CA GLY A 63 2.25 0.46 -3.59
C GLY A 63 2.88 0.19 -2.22
N ILE A 64 3.46 -0.98 -2.05
CA ILE A 64 4.11 -1.39 -0.81
C ILE A 64 5.32 -0.47 -0.60
N ASP A 65 5.31 0.32 0.49
CA ASP A 65 6.30 1.37 0.76
C ASP A 65 7.02 1.22 2.12
N ALA A 66 6.93 0.01 2.71
CA ALA A 66 7.47 -0.35 4.03
C ALA A 66 6.77 0.36 5.20
N GLN A 67 5.53 0.82 5.00
CA GLN A 67 4.63 1.26 6.06
C GLN A 67 3.53 0.24 6.37
N GLU A 68 3.64 -0.94 5.77
CA GLU A 68 2.76 -2.09 5.95
C GLU A 68 3.36 -3.07 6.95
N ASP A 69 2.54 -4.00 7.42
CA ASP A 69 3.04 -5.09 8.23
C ASP A 69 4.04 -5.96 7.44
N PRO A 70 5.24 -6.23 7.97
CA PRO A 70 6.31 -6.89 7.23
C PRO A 70 5.98 -8.33 6.86
N ASP A 71 5.18 -9.03 7.68
CA ASP A 71 4.78 -10.41 7.42
C ASP A 71 3.54 -10.50 6.52
N LYS A 72 2.74 -9.43 6.47
CA LYS A 72 1.48 -9.37 5.70
C LYS A 72 1.37 -7.99 5.03
N PRO A 73 2.05 -7.77 3.91
CA PRO A 73 2.15 -6.44 3.28
C PRO A 73 0.82 -5.89 2.73
N TRP A 74 -0.29 -6.64 2.82
CA TRP A 74 -1.64 -6.18 2.48
C TRP A 74 -2.41 -5.59 3.66
N ARG A 75 -1.82 -5.52 4.87
CA ARG A 75 -2.43 -4.87 6.04
C ARG A 75 -1.55 -3.75 6.58
N VAL A 76 -2.19 -2.83 7.28
CA VAL A 76 -1.52 -1.83 8.12
C VAL A 76 -0.67 -2.50 9.21
N CYS A 77 0.37 -1.81 9.65
CA CYS A 77 1.21 -2.28 10.74
C CYS A 77 0.44 -2.52 12.04
N ALA A 78 0.92 -3.43 12.86
CA ALA A 78 0.46 -3.56 14.24
C ALA A 78 0.76 -2.27 15.02
N THR A 79 -0.13 -1.85 15.91
CA THR A 79 0.08 -0.70 16.81
C THR A 79 1.34 -0.81 17.65
N THR A 80 1.81 -2.04 17.91
CA THR A 80 3.01 -2.35 18.69
C THR A 80 4.31 -2.26 17.88
N ASP A 81 4.23 -2.08 16.56
CA ASP A 81 5.41 -1.97 15.72
C ASP A 81 6.09 -0.60 15.92
N SER A 82 7.39 -0.61 16.25
CA SER A 82 8.14 0.62 16.55
C SER A 82 8.46 1.48 15.31
N HIS A 83 8.41 0.91 14.11
CA HIS A 83 8.74 1.59 12.87
C HIS A 83 7.53 2.25 12.21
N CYS A 84 6.38 1.57 12.22
CA CYS A 84 5.19 1.98 11.47
C CYS A 84 3.88 1.85 12.26
N GLY A 85 3.91 1.43 13.54
CA GLY A 85 2.70 1.27 14.35
C GLY A 85 1.90 2.56 14.54
N PHE A 86 2.52 3.73 14.39
CA PHE A 86 1.82 5.03 14.38
C PHE A 86 0.94 5.26 13.13
N LEU A 87 1.05 4.40 12.11
CA LEU A 87 0.20 4.35 10.91
C LEU A 87 -0.77 3.16 10.94
N SER A 88 -0.91 2.46 12.06
CA SER A 88 -1.75 1.26 12.17
C SER A 88 -3.25 1.49 11.89
N ASP A 89 -3.67 2.74 11.71
CA ASP A 89 -5.05 3.15 11.47
C ASP A 89 -5.34 3.55 10.02
N ARG A 90 -4.33 3.59 9.15
CA ARG A 90 -4.48 4.06 7.77
C ARG A 90 -3.44 3.46 6.84
N MET A 91 -3.77 3.50 5.55
CA MET A 91 -2.87 3.11 4.48
C MET A 91 -2.87 4.18 3.40
N SER A 92 -1.69 4.50 2.86
CA SER A 92 -1.55 5.42 1.74
C SER A 92 -2.09 4.76 0.46
N VAL A 93 -2.82 5.50 -0.37
CA VAL A 93 -3.27 5.00 -1.68
C VAL A 93 -3.16 6.11 -2.71
N SER A 94 -2.87 5.73 -3.95
CA SER A 94 -2.96 6.60 -5.11
C SER A 94 -4.26 6.33 -5.87
N LEU A 95 -5.04 7.38 -6.12
CA LEU A 95 -6.10 7.33 -7.11
C LEU A 95 -5.49 7.56 -8.50
N ILE A 96 -5.71 6.63 -9.44
CA ILE A 96 -5.23 6.69 -10.81
C ILE A 96 -6.40 6.63 -11.81
N PHE A 97 -6.27 7.41 -12.88
CA PHE A 97 -7.23 7.48 -13.98
C PHE A 97 -6.57 8.03 -15.24
N LYS A 98 -7.20 7.79 -16.40
CA LYS A 98 -6.73 8.29 -17.69
C LYS A 98 -6.67 9.83 -17.69
N GLY A 99 -5.51 10.38 -18.03
CA GLY A 99 -5.28 11.82 -18.06
C GLY A 99 -4.76 12.41 -16.74
N LYS A 100 -4.60 11.61 -15.69
CA LYS A 100 -3.87 12.03 -14.49
C LYS A 100 -2.38 12.20 -14.83
N GLY A 101 -1.86 13.42 -14.69
CA GLY A 101 -0.46 13.74 -14.96
C GLY A 101 0.52 13.30 -13.87
N THR A 102 0.04 13.02 -12.66
CA THR A 102 0.88 12.61 -11.52
C THR A 102 1.07 11.09 -11.50
N GLN A 103 2.33 10.66 -11.55
CA GLN A 103 2.72 9.26 -11.41
C GLN A 103 2.29 8.71 -10.04
N ALA A 104 1.93 7.44 -9.97
CA ALA A 104 1.78 6.75 -8.70
C ALA A 104 3.15 6.60 -8.05
N PHE A 105 3.22 6.71 -6.73
CA PHE A 105 4.44 6.39 -5.99
C PHE A 105 4.82 4.93 -6.27
N GLY A 106 6.07 4.71 -6.70
CA GLY A 106 6.56 3.42 -7.17
C GLY A 106 7.84 3.01 -6.45
N GLY A 107 8.05 1.70 -6.33
CA GLY A 107 9.21 1.13 -5.64
C GLY A 107 9.15 -0.38 -5.41
N GLY A 108 7.99 -1.02 -5.57
CA GLY A 108 7.78 -2.46 -5.37
C GLY A 108 6.46 -2.98 -5.92
N GLY A 109 6.01 -4.14 -5.41
CA GLY A 109 4.68 -4.69 -5.67
C GLY A 109 3.57 -3.86 -5.00
N GLY A 110 2.31 -4.24 -5.21
CA GLY A 110 1.17 -3.52 -4.67
C GLY A 110 -0.16 -4.22 -4.95
N PHE A 111 -1.26 -3.57 -4.55
CA PHE A 111 -2.60 -4.10 -4.77
C PHE A 111 -3.61 -3.01 -5.12
N VAL A 112 -4.66 -3.45 -5.83
CA VAL A 112 -5.83 -2.64 -6.17
C VAL A 112 -6.87 -2.82 -5.08
N LEU A 113 -7.37 -1.73 -4.53
CA LEU A 113 -8.41 -1.79 -3.50
C LEU A 113 -9.81 -1.91 -4.12
N ASN A 114 -10.68 -2.66 -3.44
CA ASN A 114 -12.09 -2.76 -3.82
C ASN A 114 -12.83 -1.49 -3.36
N PRO A 115 -13.37 -0.66 -4.28
CA PRO A 115 -14.01 0.61 -3.93
C PRO A 115 -15.28 0.44 -3.10
N ASP A 116 -15.92 -0.73 -3.13
CA ASP A 116 -17.15 -0.98 -2.38
C ASP A 116 -16.88 -1.20 -0.87
N PHE A 117 -15.64 -1.56 -0.52
CA PHE A 117 -15.20 -1.78 0.87
C PHE A 117 -14.15 -0.77 1.33
N THR A 118 -13.76 0.16 0.47
CA THR A 118 -12.73 1.16 0.78
C THR A 118 -13.37 2.47 1.16
N ARG A 119 -12.83 3.09 2.21
CA ARG A 119 -13.18 4.45 2.62
C ARG A 119 -11.97 5.35 2.47
N ILE A 120 -12.11 6.47 1.78
CA ILE A 120 -11.08 7.50 1.73
C ILE A 120 -11.26 8.40 2.94
N MET A 121 -10.26 8.44 3.81
CA MET A 121 -10.28 9.33 4.98
C MET A 121 -9.87 10.74 4.61
N CYS A 122 -8.76 10.86 3.86
CA CYS A 122 -8.20 12.13 3.40
C CYS A 122 -7.60 11.95 2.01
N ALA A 123 -7.62 13.01 1.19
CA ALA A 123 -6.97 13.04 -0.12
C ALA A 123 -6.19 14.34 -0.31
N TYR A 124 -5.08 14.22 -1.05
CA TYR A 124 -4.12 15.29 -1.30
C TYR A 124 -3.75 15.31 -2.78
N GLY A 125 -3.59 16.51 -3.36
CA GLY A 125 -3.05 16.66 -4.72
C GLY A 125 -1.55 16.33 -4.86
N GLY A 126 -0.85 16.19 -3.72
CA GLY A 126 0.59 15.88 -3.62
C GLY A 126 0.92 15.18 -2.30
N ASP A 127 2.16 15.33 -1.80
CA ASP A 127 2.53 14.79 -0.48
C ASP A 127 1.72 15.49 0.62
N GLY A 128 0.91 14.69 1.32
CA GLY A 128 0.09 15.16 2.42
C GLY A 128 0.85 15.34 3.74
N GLY A 129 2.10 14.88 3.87
CA GLY A 129 2.84 14.90 5.15
C GLY A 129 2.10 14.13 6.25
N THR A 130 1.40 13.06 5.89
CA THR A 130 0.42 12.36 6.75
C THR A 130 1.06 11.63 7.93
N ARG A 131 2.38 11.38 7.89
CA ARG A 131 3.15 10.82 9.02
C ARG A 131 3.10 11.72 10.27
N GLY A 132 3.03 13.04 10.09
CA GLY A 132 2.93 14.00 11.19
C GLY A 132 1.50 14.28 11.68
N LYS A 133 0.48 13.65 11.08
CA LYS A 133 -0.95 13.93 11.33
C LYS A 133 -1.59 12.72 12.01
N LEU A 134 -1.35 12.58 13.31
CA LEU A 134 -1.71 11.40 14.09
C LEU A 134 -2.95 11.62 14.96
N CYS A 135 -3.81 10.62 15.02
CA CYS A 135 -4.88 10.54 16.02
C CYS A 135 -4.41 9.74 17.24
N HIS A 136 -4.86 10.14 18.43
CA HIS A 136 -4.64 9.42 19.67
C HIS A 136 -5.99 9.20 20.37
N PRO A 137 -6.50 7.96 20.45
CA PRO A 137 -5.95 6.71 19.91
C PRO A 137 -5.95 6.65 18.37
N PRO A 138 -5.20 5.72 17.74
CA PRO A 138 -5.24 5.50 16.30
C PRO A 138 -6.66 5.14 15.84
N GLY A 139 -7.08 5.67 14.68
CA GLY A 139 -8.40 5.43 14.11
C GLY A 139 -9.26 6.68 13.98
N LEU A 140 -10.46 6.48 13.43
CA LEU A 140 -11.47 7.52 13.31
C LEU A 140 -12.06 7.81 14.70
N THR A 141 -11.86 9.02 15.21
CA THR A 141 -12.47 9.50 16.45
C THR A 141 -13.32 10.72 16.16
N THR A 142 -14.25 11.12 17.04
CA THR A 142 -15.12 12.30 16.82
C THR A 142 -14.36 13.62 16.62
N SER A 143 -13.12 13.71 17.11
CA SER A 143 -12.29 14.90 17.04
C SER A 143 -11.14 14.81 16.02
N CYS A 144 -10.91 13.63 15.42
CA CYS A 144 -9.75 13.39 14.57
C CYS A 144 -10.01 12.36 13.47
N VAL A 145 -9.64 12.73 12.23
CA VAL A 145 -9.57 11.81 11.10
C VAL A 145 -8.09 11.53 10.79
N PRO A 146 -7.63 10.27 10.82
CA PRO A 146 -6.22 9.92 10.60
C PRO A 146 -5.67 10.45 9.28
N GLY A 147 -4.52 11.13 9.33
CA GLY A 147 -3.87 11.67 8.15
C GLY A 147 -4.43 13.00 7.64
N CYS A 148 -5.50 13.54 8.24
CA CYS A 148 -6.17 14.77 7.79
C CYS A 148 -5.61 16.02 8.50
N LYS A 149 -5.80 17.21 7.90
CA LYS A 149 -5.62 18.49 8.61
C LYS A 149 -6.96 18.95 9.14
N THR A 150 -6.99 19.48 10.35
CA THR A 150 -8.19 20.08 10.97
C THR A 150 -8.44 21.54 10.52
N LYS A 151 -7.57 22.09 9.67
CA LYS A 151 -7.69 23.47 9.15
C LYS A 151 -7.64 23.43 7.62
N ASP A 152 -8.63 24.05 6.99
CA ASP A 152 -8.83 24.13 5.54
C ASP A 152 -7.61 24.73 4.83
N VAL A 153 -6.73 23.86 4.33
CA VAL A 153 -5.70 24.26 3.37
C VAL A 153 -6.23 23.91 1.98
N LYS A 154 -6.20 24.89 1.07
CA LYS A 154 -6.59 24.73 -0.34
C LYS A 154 -5.90 23.49 -0.93
N GLY A 155 -6.68 22.48 -1.33
CA GLY A 155 -6.17 21.25 -1.97
C GLY A 155 -6.17 19.99 -1.08
N ASP A 156 -6.56 20.12 0.18
CA ASP A 156 -6.73 18.99 1.11
C ASP A 156 -8.23 18.65 1.22
N TRP A 157 -8.62 17.37 1.09
CA TRP A 157 -10.01 16.91 1.28
C TRP A 157 -10.07 15.85 2.38
N CYS A 158 -11.07 15.95 3.26
CA CYS A 158 -11.26 15.06 4.41
C CYS A 158 -12.75 14.72 4.52
N GLU A 159 -13.10 13.44 4.71
CA GLU A 159 -14.48 13.10 5.03
C GLU A 159 -14.81 13.53 6.47
N PRO A 160 -15.88 14.32 6.70
CA PRO A 160 -16.33 14.58 8.06
C PRO A 160 -16.80 13.28 8.69
N LEU A 161 -16.55 13.16 10.00
CA LEU A 161 -17.05 12.03 10.78
C LEU A 161 -18.57 12.12 10.80
N LYS A 162 -19.24 11.13 10.20
CA LYS A 162 -20.66 10.94 10.45
C LYS A 162 -20.79 10.46 11.89
N THR A 163 -21.42 11.27 12.74
CA THR A 163 -21.91 10.84 14.05
C THR A 163 -22.77 9.60 13.85
N GLN A 164 -22.31 8.46 14.38
CA GLN A 164 -23.12 7.26 14.53
C GLN A 164 -24.09 7.43 15.69
#